data_AF-A0A4U9HCV4-F1
#
_entry.id   AF-A0A4U9HCV4-F1
#
_cell.length_a   1.000
_cell.length_b   1.000
_cell.length_c   1.000
_cell.angle_alpha   90.00
_cell.angle_beta   90.00
_cell.angle_gamma   90.00
#
_symmetry.space_group_name_H-M   'P 1'
#
loop_
_entity.id
_entity.type
_entity.pdbx_description
1 polymer ?
#
loop_
_entity_poly.entity_id
_entity_poly.type
_entity_poly.pdbx_seq_one_letter_code
_entity_poly.pdbx_strand_id
1 'polypeptide(L)'
;MKNVTVSAEQSLGLFAHKAGAKVIANQGSVEVRAQHSRLEMSADQQFTVTSSKDEITISTPKTLTLNGGGSYLKLSESGIEHGTNGDFITKAARYQVPMAGANMQCEPPVFDKTTLELVPTESNGVMSR
;
A
#
# COMPACT_ATOMS: atom_id res chain seq x y z
N MET A 1 -14.98 -10.97 44.10
CA MET A 1 -13.72 -10.20 43.94
C MET A 1 -14.01 -9.10 42.93
N LYS A 2 -13.70 -7.82 43.23
CA LYS A 2 -14.10 -6.70 42.34
C LYS A 2 -13.01 -6.37 41.31
N ASN A 3 -11.74 -6.28 41.73
CA ASN A 3 -10.62 -5.87 40.87
C ASN A 3 -9.36 -6.68 41.20
N VAL A 4 -8.47 -6.85 40.21
CA VAL A 4 -7.10 -7.37 40.39
C VAL A 4 -6.14 -6.46 39.64
N THR A 5 -5.09 -6.00 40.31
CA THR A 5 -4.03 -5.16 39.72
C THR A 5 -2.68 -5.81 40.00
N VAL A 6 -1.83 -5.89 38.99
CA VAL A 6 -0.46 -6.42 39.10
C VAL A 6 0.50 -5.31 38.68
N SER A 7 1.52 -5.06 39.49
CA SER A 7 2.56 -4.05 39.23
C SER A 7 3.93 -4.61 39.66
N ALA A 8 4.97 -4.21 38.94
CA ALA A 8 6.36 -4.56 39.21
C ALA A 8 7.25 -3.35 38.95
N GLU A 9 8.31 -3.18 39.76
CA GLU A 9 9.25 -2.05 39.63
C GLU A 9 10.15 -2.18 38.40
N GLN A 10 10.66 -3.40 38.13
CA GLN A 10 11.66 -3.64 37.10
C GLN A 10 11.09 -4.31 35.85
N SER A 11 10.45 -5.47 36.01
CA SER A 11 9.91 -6.24 34.87
C SER A 11 8.76 -7.15 35.26
N LEU A 12 7.91 -7.46 34.29
CA LEU A 12 6.83 -8.45 34.38
C LEU A 12 6.90 -9.35 33.14
N GLY A 13 7.01 -10.66 33.34
CA GLY A 13 7.01 -11.66 32.28
C GLY A 13 5.85 -12.63 32.42
N LEU A 14 5.17 -12.93 31.31
CA LEU A 14 4.08 -13.91 31.23
C LEU A 14 4.40 -14.92 30.13
N PHE A 15 4.34 -16.22 30.44
CA PHE A 15 4.68 -17.29 29.51
C PHE A 15 3.71 -18.47 29.63
N ALA A 16 3.33 -19.03 28.48
CA ALA A 16 2.48 -20.22 28.40
C ALA A 16 3.10 -21.24 27.43
N HIS A 17 3.28 -22.48 27.88
CA HIS A 17 4.03 -23.50 27.13
C HIS A 17 3.18 -24.37 26.18
N LYS A 18 1.89 -24.59 26.49
CA LYS A 18 1.04 -25.54 25.73
C LYS A 18 -0.26 -24.93 25.19
N ALA A 19 -1.08 -24.37 26.08
CA ALA A 19 -2.45 -23.97 25.73
C ALA A 19 -2.58 -22.52 25.23
N GLY A 20 -1.48 -21.77 25.15
CA GLY A 20 -1.47 -20.36 24.78
C GLY A 20 -1.98 -19.42 25.87
N ALA A 21 -2.22 -18.16 25.49
CA ALA A 21 -2.74 -17.10 26.36
C ALA A 21 -3.91 -16.39 25.68
N LYS A 22 -4.87 -15.89 26.48
CA LYS A 22 -6.01 -15.10 26.00
C LYS A 22 -6.20 -13.89 26.92
N VAL A 23 -6.36 -12.71 26.33
CA VAL A 23 -6.72 -11.47 27.02
C VAL A 23 -8.08 -11.04 26.47
N ILE A 24 -9.13 -11.17 27.28
CA ILE A 24 -10.52 -10.98 26.85
C ILE A 24 -11.24 -10.07 27.85
N ALA A 25 -11.91 -9.04 27.35
CA ALA A 25 -12.85 -8.21 28.10
C ALA A 25 -14.26 -8.42 27.54
N ASN A 26 -15.23 -8.79 28.39
CA ASN A 26 -16.64 -8.92 27.99
C ASN A 26 -17.30 -7.55 27.78
N GLN A 27 -16.89 -6.57 28.58
CA GLN A 27 -17.32 -5.18 28.53
C GLN A 27 -16.11 -4.29 28.84
N GLY A 28 -16.08 -3.10 28.26
CA GLY A 28 -14.96 -2.16 28.38
C GLY A 28 -13.84 -2.42 27.37
N SER A 29 -12.90 -1.47 27.30
CA SER A 29 -11.75 -1.50 26.39
C SER A 29 -10.59 -2.33 26.96
N VAL A 30 -9.79 -2.89 26.06
CA VAL A 30 -8.45 -3.41 26.38
C VAL A 30 -7.43 -2.42 25.86
N GLU A 31 -6.52 -1.98 26.73
CA GLU A 31 -5.43 -1.07 26.34
C GLU A 31 -4.07 -1.74 26.56
N VAL A 32 -3.23 -1.71 25.53
CA VAL A 32 -1.84 -2.16 25.60
C VAL A 32 -0.96 -1.00 25.13
N ARG A 33 -0.07 -0.53 26.00
CA ARG A 33 0.75 0.66 25.75
C ARG A 33 2.17 0.48 26.26
N ALA A 34 3.13 0.99 25.48
CA ALA A 34 4.50 1.23 25.92
C ALA A 34 4.75 2.75 25.89
N GLN A 35 4.72 3.42 27.05
CA GLN A 35 4.70 4.89 27.12
C GLN A 35 6.06 5.54 26.80
N HIS A 36 7.16 4.88 27.16
CA HIS A 36 8.52 5.42 27.05
C HIS A 36 9.45 4.52 26.24
N SER A 37 8.89 3.52 25.54
CA SER A 37 9.68 2.52 24.81
C SER A 37 8.87 1.90 23.66
N ARG A 38 9.41 0.84 23.06
CA ARG A 38 8.83 0.11 21.93
C ARG A 38 7.79 -0.91 22.41
N LEU A 39 6.71 -1.01 21.65
CA LEU A 39 5.80 -2.15 21.68
C LEU A 39 6.14 -3.07 20.50
N GLU A 40 6.34 -4.36 20.77
CA GLU A 40 6.62 -5.39 19.76
C GLU A 40 5.61 -6.52 19.89
N MET A 41 5.05 -6.95 18.75
CA MET A 41 4.14 -8.09 18.65
C MET A 41 4.56 -8.92 17.45
N SER A 42 4.74 -10.21 17.64
CA SER A 42 5.16 -11.14 16.59
C SER A 42 4.41 -12.45 16.72
N ALA A 43 4.22 -13.12 15.59
CA ALA A 43 3.63 -14.44 15.49
C ALA A 43 4.37 -15.24 14.40
N ASP A 44 4.68 -16.49 14.69
CA ASP A 44 5.38 -17.38 13.76
C ASP A 44 4.51 -17.79 12.55
N GLN A 45 3.20 -17.94 12.78
CA GLN A 45 2.25 -18.34 11.76
C GLN A 45 1.44 -17.14 11.24
N GLN A 46 0.32 -16.83 11.89
CA GLN A 46 -0.62 -15.82 11.43
C GLN A 46 -0.76 -14.68 12.43
N PHE A 47 -0.81 -13.45 11.92
CA PHE A 47 -1.16 -12.24 12.66
C PHE A 47 -2.45 -11.63 12.08
N THR A 48 -3.48 -11.50 12.90
CA THR A 48 -4.81 -11.02 12.47
C THR A 48 -5.28 -9.88 13.36
N VAL A 49 -5.67 -8.76 12.74
CA VAL A 49 -6.32 -7.62 13.39
C VAL A 49 -7.67 -7.42 12.72
N THR A 50 -8.74 -7.37 13.51
CA THR A 50 -10.11 -7.29 12.97
C THR A 50 -10.97 -6.40 13.85
N SER A 51 -11.64 -5.41 13.24
CA SER A 51 -12.75 -4.67 13.83
C SER A 51 -14.05 -5.17 13.21
N SER A 52 -15.01 -5.57 14.04
CA SER A 52 -16.26 -6.17 13.55
C SER A 52 -17.40 -5.18 13.33
N LYS A 53 -17.27 -3.96 13.86
CA LYS A 53 -18.38 -2.98 13.88
C LYS A 53 -17.99 -1.59 13.41
N ASP A 54 -16.71 -1.24 13.51
CA ASP A 54 -16.25 0.13 13.32
C ASP A 54 -14.91 0.09 12.56
N GLU A 55 -13.91 0.86 12.98
CA GLU A 55 -12.66 1.05 12.23
C GLU A 55 -11.43 0.36 12.84
N ILE A 56 -10.34 0.34 12.05
CA ILE A 56 -8.97 0.08 12.50
C ILE A 56 -8.15 1.31 12.09
N THR A 57 -7.58 2.01 13.07
CA THR A 57 -6.77 3.21 12.83
C THR A 57 -5.32 2.96 13.26
N ILE A 58 -4.40 3.15 12.31
CA ILE A 58 -2.95 3.02 12.52
C ILE A 58 -2.32 4.37 12.21
N SER A 59 -1.80 5.03 13.24
CA SER A 59 -1.25 6.38 13.15
C SER A 59 0.18 6.41 13.67
N THR A 60 1.04 7.12 12.96
CA THR A 60 2.45 7.29 13.32
C THR A 60 2.89 8.68 12.89
N PRO A 61 3.69 9.39 13.72
CA PRO A 61 4.15 10.72 13.38
C PRO A 61 5.26 10.72 12.31
N LYS A 62 5.95 9.58 12.09
CA LYS A 62 7.13 9.53 11.19
C LYS A 62 6.92 8.67 9.96
N THR A 63 6.72 7.37 10.16
CA THR A 63 6.67 6.42 9.05
C THR A 63 5.86 5.19 9.42
N LEU A 64 5.00 4.75 8.49
CA LEU A 64 4.32 3.47 8.49
C LEU A 64 4.84 2.66 7.30
N THR A 65 5.32 1.43 7.56
CA THR A 65 5.75 0.51 6.51
C THR A 65 4.99 -0.80 6.65
N LEU A 66 4.38 -1.26 5.57
CA LEU A 66 3.75 -2.57 5.45
C LEU A 66 4.51 -3.35 4.39
N ASN A 67 5.10 -4.49 4.74
CA ASN A 67 5.96 -5.28 3.87
C ASN A 67 5.52 -6.74 3.81
N GLY A 68 5.69 -7.38 2.64
CA GLY A 68 5.39 -8.80 2.46
C GLY A 68 5.79 -9.30 1.08
N GLY A 69 6.44 -10.47 1.02
CA GLY A 69 6.76 -11.15 -0.24
C GLY A 69 7.60 -10.31 -1.23
N GLY A 70 8.47 -9.43 -0.73
CA GLY A 70 9.28 -8.52 -1.55
C GLY A 70 8.54 -7.26 -2.05
N SER A 71 7.28 -7.06 -1.65
CA SER A 71 6.52 -5.84 -1.90
C SER A 71 6.33 -5.03 -0.62
N TYR A 72 6.08 -3.72 -0.75
CA TYR A 72 5.81 -2.85 0.39
C TYR A 72 4.92 -1.65 0.04
N LEU A 73 4.33 -1.10 1.10
CA LEU A 73 3.68 0.21 1.15
C LEU A 73 4.32 1.02 2.27
N LYS A 74 4.78 2.24 1.95
CA LYS A 74 5.38 3.16 2.91
C LYS A 74 4.65 4.49 2.89
N LEU A 75 4.30 4.99 4.08
CA LEU A 75 3.76 6.33 4.30
C LEU A 75 4.76 7.10 5.15
N SER A 76 5.24 8.24 4.67
CA SER A 76 6.17 9.11 5.38
C SER A 76 5.90 10.59 5.08
N GLU A 77 6.63 11.48 5.75
CA GLU A 77 6.57 12.93 5.50
C GLU A 77 6.84 13.30 4.02
N SER A 78 7.60 12.46 3.30
CA SER A 78 7.88 12.63 1.87
C SER A 78 6.74 12.21 0.94
N GLY A 79 5.70 11.55 1.45
CA GLY A 79 4.56 11.06 0.67
C GLY A 79 4.28 9.56 0.84
N ILE A 80 3.58 9.00 -0.16
CA ILE A 80 3.14 7.60 -0.21
C ILE A 80 3.93 6.88 -1.30
N GLU A 81 4.50 5.72 -0.96
CA GLU A 81 5.33 4.91 -1.85
C GLU A 81 4.82 3.46 -1.89
N HIS A 82 4.60 2.96 -3.11
CA HIS A 82 4.25 1.56 -3.37
C HIS A 82 5.39 0.92 -4.16
N GLY A 83 5.99 -0.14 -3.63
CA GLY A 83 7.08 -0.87 -4.28
C GLY A 83 6.77 -2.35 -4.42
N THR A 84 7.02 -2.92 -5.60
CA THR A 84 6.89 -4.36 -5.85
C THR A 84 7.83 -4.77 -6.98
N ASN A 85 8.31 -6.03 -6.93
CA ASN A 85 9.07 -6.64 -8.03
C ASN A 85 8.16 -7.27 -9.10
N GLY A 86 6.89 -7.51 -8.77
CA GLY A 86 5.92 -8.14 -9.67
C GLY A 86 4.93 -7.13 -10.24
N ASP A 87 3.80 -7.63 -10.71
CA ASP A 87 2.76 -6.79 -11.28
C ASP A 87 1.99 -6.02 -10.18
N PHE A 88 1.82 -4.71 -10.37
CA PHE A 88 0.90 -3.90 -9.57
C PHE A 88 -0.48 -3.85 -10.24
N ILE A 89 -1.38 -4.76 -9.85
CA ILE A 89 -2.73 -4.87 -10.44
C ILE A 89 -3.73 -4.07 -9.61
N THR A 90 -4.26 -2.99 -10.17
CA THR A 90 -5.35 -2.21 -9.58
C THR A 90 -6.67 -2.52 -10.28
N LYS A 91 -7.68 -2.98 -9.53
CA LYS A 91 -9.04 -3.24 -10.02
C LYS A 91 -10.01 -2.28 -9.34
N ALA A 92 -10.55 -1.33 -10.10
CA ALA A 92 -11.49 -0.34 -9.58
C ALA A 92 -12.58 -0.01 -10.62
N ALA A 93 -13.81 0.21 -10.15
CA ALA A 93 -14.90 0.69 -11.01
C ALA A 93 -14.62 2.10 -11.56
N ARG A 94 -13.90 2.92 -10.78
CA ARG A 94 -13.41 4.24 -11.16
C ARG A 94 -12.04 4.46 -10.50
N TYR A 95 -11.03 4.77 -11.30
CA TYR A 95 -9.71 5.19 -10.82
C TYR A 95 -9.46 6.61 -11.36
N GLN A 96 -9.51 7.59 -10.47
CA GLN A 96 -9.34 8.99 -10.82
C GLN A 96 -8.03 9.48 -10.23
N VAL A 97 -7.17 10.02 -11.09
CA VAL A 97 -5.99 10.79 -10.68
C VAL A 97 -6.32 12.25 -10.99
N PRO A 98 -6.99 12.96 -10.07
CA PRO A 98 -7.39 14.33 -10.31
C PRO A 98 -6.12 15.19 -10.34
N MET A 99 -5.75 15.59 -11.56
CA MET A 99 -4.55 16.33 -11.96
C MET A 99 -3.34 15.45 -12.32
N ALA A 100 -2.81 15.68 -13.52
CA ALA A 100 -1.55 15.14 -13.96
C ALA A 100 -0.46 15.49 -12.93
N GLY A 101 0.50 14.59 -12.71
CA GLY A 101 1.70 14.91 -11.95
C GLY A 101 2.32 16.23 -12.43
N ALA A 102 3.07 16.91 -11.55
CA ALA A 102 3.80 18.13 -11.89
C ALA A 102 4.44 17.97 -13.28
N ASN A 103 3.94 18.76 -14.23
CA ASN A 103 4.36 18.87 -15.61
C ASN A 103 5.70 18.16 -15.91
N MET A 104 5.66 16.87 -16.21
CA MET A 104 6.76 16.27 -16.95
C MET A 104 6.59 16.79 -18.36
N GLN A 105 7.46 17.71 -18.79
CA GLN A 105 7.63 18.00 -20.21
C GLN A 105 7.95 16.67 -20.92
N CYS A 106 6.90 16.01 -21.40
CA CYS A 106 7.04 14.95 -22.37
C CYS A 106 7.15 15.67 -23.70
N GLU A 107 8.38 15.90 -24.15
CA GLU A 107 8.61 16.37 -25.52
C GLU A 107 8.21 15.20 -26.44
N PRO A 108 7.11 15.32 -27.20
CA PRO A 108 6.65 14.23 -28.03
C PRO A 108 7.73 13.90 -29.07
N PRO A 109 7.99 12.61 -29.39
CA PRO A 109 8.92 12.27 -30.46
C PRO A 109 8.44 12.93 -31.76
N VAL A 110 9.30 13.72 -32.38
CA VAL A 110 9.04 14.31 -33.69
C VAL A 110 9.18 13.20 -34.73
N PHE A 111 8.09 12.87 -35.41
CA PHE A 111 8.12 11.99 -36.57
C PHE A 111 8.40 12.82 -37.83
N ASP A 112 9.46 12.47 -38.56
CA ASP A 112 9.74 13.07 -39.86
C ASP A 112 8.58 12.81 -40.81
N LYS A 113 7.98 13.88 -41.35
CA LYS A 113 6.94 13.75 -42.37
C LYS A 113 7.62 13.38 -43.68
N THR A 114 7.42 12.16 -44.15
CA THR A 114 7.73 11.80 -45.55
C THR A 114 6.73 12.50 -46.46
N THR A 115 7.21 13.44 -47.28
CA THR A 115 6.42 14.03 -48.36
C THR A 115 6.18 12.97 -49.42
N LEU A 116 4.92 12.55 -49.58
CA LEU A 116 4.52 11.67 -50.67
C LEU A 116 4.41 12.52 -51.94
N GLU A 117 5.36 12.37 -52.86
CA GLU A 117 5.22 12.91 -54.20
C GLU A 117 4.30 12.00 -55.02
N LEU A 118 3.21 12.58 -55.53
CA LEU A 118 2.30 11.87 -56.43
C LEU A 118 3.04 11.63 -57.75
N VAL A 119 3.47 10.39 -58.00
CA VAL A 119 3.93 9.97 -59.32
C VAL A 119 2.73 10.06 -60.27
N PRO A 120 2.76 10.94 -61.30
CA PRO A 120 1.68 11.01 -62.27
C PRO A 120 1.54 9.65 -62.95
N THR A 121 0.32 9.13 -63.04
CA THR A 121 0.05 7.94 -63.84
C THR A 121 0.34 8.28 -65.31
N GLU A 122 1.32 7.62 -65.93
CA GLU A 122 1.50 7.68 -67.38
C GLU A 122 0.26 7.07 -68.04
N SER A 123 -0.69 7.92 -68.41
CA SER A 123 -1.77 7.58 -69.31
C SER A 123 -1.15 7.37 -70.70
N ASN A 124 -0.67 6.15 -70.97
CA ASN A 124 -0.31 5.72 -72.31
C ASN A 124 -1.55 5.82 -73.19
N GLY A 125 -1.63 6.93 -73.93
CA GLY A 125 -2.73 7.22 -74.85
C GLY A 125 -2.79 6.20 -75.96
N VAL A 126 -3.58 5.14 -75.76
CA VAL A 126 -4.11 4.31 -76.83
C VAL A 126 -5.60 4.61 -76.92
N MET A 127 -5.94 5.68 -77.66
CA MET A 127 -7.30 5.90 -78.14
C MET A 127 -7.53 4.92 -79.29
N SER A 128 -8.30 3.86 -79.04
CA SER A 128 -8.84 3.01 -80.11
C SER A 128 -9.87 3.81 -80.93
N ARG A 129 -9.78 3.68 -82.25
CA ARG A 129 -10.88 3.92 -83.18
C ARG A 129 -11.47 2.58 -83.59
#